data_AF-A0A2V7L5Q6-F1
#
_entry.id   AF-A0A2V7L5Q6-F1
#
_cell.length_a   1.000
_cell.length_b   1.000
_cell.length_c   1.000
_cell.angle_alpha   90.00
_cell.angle_beta   90.00
_cell.angle_gamma   90.00
#
_symmetry.space_group_name_H-M   'P 1'
#
loop_
_entity.id
_entity.type
_entity.pdbx_description
1 polymer ?
#
loop_
_entity_poly.entity_id
_entity_poly.type
_entity_poly.pdbx_seq_one_letter_code
_entity_poly.pdbx_strand_id
1 'polypeptide(L)'
;MMCPHMDAQLNEFVEGTLAARDRASVEAHLAECAGCRAAVAELRSLAAAAATLPKSIEPGRDLWAAIATRLRPRATWNVQRVWWRGALAAAAVFVIAFGIYRLLPPSAALYRSAGRGWVGVQADFDRATNELGLILAAERGRLRPETVAVLERNLAVIDAAIAESRAALARDPANAELRRLFAAASRQKVELLQWVTRLAAS
;
A
#
# COMPACT_ATOMS: atom_id res chain seq x y z
N MET A 1 27.88 -10.98 5.03
CA MET A 1 27.03 -9.80 5.23
C MET A 1 25.68 -10.09 4.61
N MET A 2 24.58 -9.81 5.31
CA MET A 2 23.22 -10.09 4.85
C MET A 2 22.84 -9.07 3.76
N CYS A 3 22.11 -9.50 2.73
CA CYS A 3 21.65 -8.65 1.63
C CYS A 3 20.24 -8.13 1.95
N PRO A 4 20.03 -6.85 2.31
CA PRO A 4 18.74 -6.35 2.80
C PRO A 4 17.59 -6.48 1.79
N HIS A 5 17.91 -6.53 0.49
CA HIS A 5 16.90 -6.66 -0.56
C HIS A 5 16.31 -8.08 -0.66
N MET A 6 16.88 -9.08 0.02
CA MET A 6 16.46 -10.48 -0.09
C MET A 6 15.60 -10.97 1.07
N ASP A 7 15.44 -10.19 2.16
CA ASP A 7 14.83 -10.66 3.41
C ASP A 7 13.41 -11.21 3.24
N ALA A 8 12.56 -10.51 2.48
CA ALA A 8 11.19 -10.95 2.22
C ALA A 8 11.14 -12.28 1.43
N GLN A 9 11.99 -12.41 0.41
CA GLN A 9 12.05 -13.62 -0.42
C GLN A 9 12.64 -14.81 0.34
N LEU A 10 13.57 -14.59 1.27
CA LEU A 10 14.11 -15.66 2.11
C LEU A 10 13.07 -16.21 3.09
N ASN A 11 12.21 -15.37 3.66
CA ASN A 11 11.13 -15.81 4.54
C ASN A 11 10.11 -16.68 3.79
N GLU A 12 9.61 -16.20 2.64
CA GLU A 12 8.69 -16.94 1.79
C GLU A 12 9.32 -18.24 1.22
N PHE A 13 10.63 -18.24 0.97
CA PHE A 13 11.36 -19.44 0.57
C PHE A 13 11.40 -20.50 1.69
N VAL A 14 11.60 -20.08 2.95
CA VAL A 14 11.60 -20.97 4.13
C VAL A 14 10.19 -21.49 4.43
N GLU A 15 9.17 -20.65 4.30
CA GLU A 15 7.76 -21.03 4.47
C GLU A 15 7.22 -21.88 3.31
N GLY A 16 7.97 -21.95 2.19
CA GLY A 16 7.61 -22.72 1.01
C GLY A 16 6.50 -22.09 0.14
N THR A 17 6.17 -20.82 0.39
CA THR A 17 5.10 -20.05 -0.28
C THR A 17 5.57 -19.33 -1.54
N LEU A 18 6.88 -19.32 -1.79
CA LEU A 18 7.50 -18.68 -2.96
C LEU A 18 7.12 -19.37 -4.29
N ALA A 19 6.82 -18.59 -5.34
CA ALA A 19 6.54 -19.11 -6.67
C ALA A 19 7.76 -19.83 -7.29
N ALA A 20 7.51 -20.82 -8.16
CA ALA A 20 8.57 -21.68 -8.71
C ALA A 20 9.69 -20.92 -9.44
N ARG A 21 9.34 -19.82 -10.14
CA ARG A 21 10.30 -18.96 -10.85
C ARG A 21 11.24 -18.23 -9.87
N ASP A 22 10.69 -17.71 -8.79
CA ASP A 22 11.45 -16.95 -7.78
C ASP A 22 12.29 -17.89 -6.91
N ARG A 23 11.85 -19.15 -6.75
CA ARG A 23 12.58 -20.19 -6.01
C ARG A 23 13.94 -20.47 -6.64
N ALA A 24 13.99 -20.63 -7.96
CA ALA A 24 15.24 -20.85 -8.68
C ALA A 24 16.22 -19.66 -8.54
N SER A 25 15.70 -18.42 -8.50
CA SER A 25 16.51 -17.22 -8.27
C SER A 25 17.14 -17.21 -6.87
N VAL A 26 16.35 -17.54 -5.85
CA VAL A 26 16.82 -17.64 -4.46
C VAL A 26 17.85 -18.76 -4.32
N GLU A 27 17.62 -19.94 -4.91
CA GLU A 27 18.56 -21.06 -4.88
C GLU A 27 19.90 -20.73 -5.55
N ALA A 28 19.86 -20.05 -6.70
CA ALA A 28 21.08 -19.56 -7.37
C ALA A 28 21.85 -18.58 -6.46
N HIS A 29 21.15 -17.62 -5.84
CA HIS A 29 21.77 -16.68 -4.90
C HIS A 29 22.35 -17.38 -3.66
N LEU A 30 21.67 -18.40 -3.14
CA LEU A 30 22.16 -19.19 -2.02
C LEU A 30 23.39 -20.02 -2.37
N ALA A 31 23.67 -20.33 -3.65
CA ALA A 31 24.92 -20.97 -4.05
C ALA A 31 26.12 -20.01 -3.89
N GLU A 32 25.91 -18.72 -4.07
CA GLU A 32 26.98 -17.71 -4.13
C GLU A 32 27.16 -16.93 -2.82
N CYS A 33 26.10 -16.74 -2.03
CA CYS A 33 26.13 -15.90 -0.83
C CYS A 33 26.10 -16.71 0.48
N ALA A 34 27.23 -16.75 1.19
CA ALA A 34 27.34 -17.38 2.51
C ALA A 34 26.46 -16.71 3.59
N GLY A 35 26.26 -15.38 3.50
CA GLY A 35 25.43 -14.64 4.45
C GLY A 35 23.95 -15.04 4.38
N CYS A 36 23.40 -15.16 3.18
CA CYS A 36 22.01 -15.56 2.97
C CYS A 36 21.80 -17.06 3.30
N ARG A 37 22.80 -17.92 3.08
CA ARG A 37 22.77 -19.31 3.56
C ARG A 37 22.65 -19.40 5.09
N ALA A 38 23.44 -18.60 5.81
CA ALA A 38 23.38 -18.56 7.27
C ALA A 38 22.00 -18.08 7.76
N ALA A 39 21.45 -17.02 7.15
CA ALA A 39 20.11 -16.51 7.48
C ALA A 39 19.00 -17.55 7.25
N VAL A 40 19.04 -18.29 6.13
CA VAL A 40 18.07 -19.38 5.87
C VAL A 40 18.20 -20.51 6.89
N ALA A 41 19.42 -20.85 7.31
CA ALA A 41 19.63 -21.87 8.33
C ALA A 41 19.06 -21.43 9.69
N GLU A 42 19.23 -20.16 10.05
CA GLU A 42 18.66 -19.56 11.27
C GLU A 42 17.12 -19.52 11.22
N LEU A 43 16.53 -19.07 10.12
CA LEU A 43 15.07 -19.06 9.95
C LEU A 43 14.47 -20.47 10.04
N ARG A 44 15.12 -21.47 9.45
CA ARG A 44 14.69 -22.88 9.55
C ARG A 44 14.82 -23.43 10.96
N SER A 45 15.85 -23.05 11.72
CA SER A 45 16.01 -23.50 13.10
C SER A 45 14.92 -22.89 14.02
N LEU A 46 14.57 -21.62 13.81
CA LEU A 46 13.47 -20.96 14.50
C LEU A 46 12.12 -21.59 14.15
N ALA A 47 11.85 -21.86 12.87
CA ALA A 47 10.62 -22.53 12.45
C ALA A 47 10.52 -23.95 13.04
N ALA A 48 11.62 -24.68 13.09
CA ALA A 48 11.67 -26.00 13.72
C ALA A 48 11.40 -25.92 15.24
N ALA A 49 12.01 -24.95 15.93
CA ALA A 49 11.74 -24.71 17.35
C ALA A 49 10.26 -24.33 17.58
N ALA A 50 9.72 -23.44 16.75
CA ALA A 50 8.30 -23.05 16.78
C ALA A 50 7.37 -24.25 16.60
N ALA A 51 7.72 -25.17 15.70
CA ALA A 51 6.94 -26.39 15.45
C ALA A 51 6.92 -27.37 16.64
N THR A 52 7.85 -27.26 17.59
CA THR A 52 7.86 -28.06 18.83
C THR A 52 6.95 -27.52 19.93
N LEU A 53 6.43 -26.29 19.80
CA LEU A 53 5.51 -25.75 20.79
C LEU A 53 4.20 -26.54 20.84
N PRO A 54 3.53 -26.57 22.00
CA PRO A 54 2.19 -27.12 22.12
C PRO A 54 1.25 -26.50 21.09
N LYS A 55 0.58 -27.34 20.28
CA LYS A 55 -0.35 -26.89 19.23
C LYS A 55 -1.60 -26.18 19.78
N SER A 56 -1.88 -26.38 21.06
CA SER A 56 -2.99 -25.72 21.76
C SER A 56 -2.55 -25.37 23.18
N ILE A 57 -2.90 -24.17 23.60
CA ILE A 57 -2.83 -23.72 24.99
C ILE A 57 -4.27 -23.44 25.39
N GLU A 58 -4.74 -24.07 26.46
CA GLU A 58 -6.09 -23.80 26.99
C GLU A 58 -6.11 -22.36 27.53
N PRO A 59 -6.95 -21.46 27.00
CA PRO A 59 -7.04 -20.10 27.51
C PRO A 59 -7.57 -20.12 28.95
N GLY A 60 -6.96 -19.37 29.87
CA GLY A 60 -7.39 -19.31 31.28
C GLY A 60 -8.80 -18.75 31.52
N ARG A 61 -9.50 -18.28 30.48
CA ARG A 61 -10.90 -17.85 30.49
C ARG A 61 -11.51 -18.02 29.11
N ASP A 62 -12.83 -18.15 29.03
CA ASP A 62 -13.55 -18.17 27.75
C ASP A 62 -13.48 -16.81 27.05
N LEU A 63 -12.60 -16.69 26.06
CA LEU A 63 -12.47 -15.51 25.20
C LEU A 63 -13.52 -15.49 24.08
N TRP A 64 -14.15 -16.63 23.78
CA TRP A 64 -15.08 -16.75 22.66
C TRP A 64 -16.33 -15.92 22.89
N ALA A 65 -16.87 -15.87 24.11
CA ALA A 65 -18.01 -15.03 24.45
C ALA A 65 -17.79 -13.53 24.09
N ALA A 66 -16.59 -13.00 24.37
CA ALA A 66 -16.24 -11.61 24.06
C ALA A 66 -15.99 -11.36 22.57
N ILE A 67 -15.49 -12.36 21.84
CA ILE A 67 -15.25 -12.26 20.39
C ILE A 67 -16.56 -12.39 19.63
N ALA A 68 -17.40 -13.36 19.98
CA ALA A 68 -18.70 -13.62 19.35
C ALA A 68 -19.64 -12.41 19.45
N THR A 69 -19.57 -11.65 20.54
CA THR A 69 -20.35 -10.40 20.68
C THR A 69 -19.88 -9.29 19.74
N ARG A 70 -18.59 -9.24 19.39
CA ARG A 70 -18.04 -8.26 18.43
C ARG A 70 -18.21 -8.70 16.97
N LEU A 71 -18.25 -10.00 16.71
CA LEU A 71 -18.46 -10.57 15.37
C LEU A 71 -19.92 -10.67 14.97
N ARG A 72 -20.87 -10.58 15.92
CA ARG A 72 -22.29 -10.59 15.59
C ARG A 72 -22.63 -9.38 14.69
N PRO A 73 -23.07 -9.59 13.44
CA PRO A 73 -23.59 -8.50 12.64
C PRO A 73 -24.77 -7.89 13.40
N ARG A 74 -24.84 -6.56 13.46
CA ARG A 74 -26.00 -5.85 14.02
C ARG A 74 -27.24 -6.35 13.27
N ALA A 75 -28.05 -7.15 13.93
CA ALA A 75 -29.27 -7.70 13.35
C ALA A 75 -30.22 -6.54 13.04
N THR A 76 -30.38 -6.21 11.75
CA THR A 76 -31.47 -5.35 11.29
C THR A 76 -32.77 -6.14 11.45
N TRP A 77 -33.40 -5.97 12.62
CA TRP A 77 -34.57 -6.74 13.03
C TRP A 77 -35.84 -6.23 12.33
N ASN A 78 -36.31 -7.04 11.38
CA ASN A 78 -37.71 -7.32 10.98
C ASN A 78 -38.70 -6.15 10.78
N VAL A 79 -38.70 -5.60 9.56
CA VAL A 79 -39.59 -4.50 9.10
C VAL A 79 -41.02 -4.95 8.74
N GLN A 80 -41.34 -6.25 8.81
CA GLN A 80 -42.57 -6.78 8.22
C GLN A 80 -43.79 -6.77 9.17
N ARG A 81 -43.60 -6.59 10.48
CA ARG A 81 -44.69 -6.73 11.47
C ARG A 81 -45.31 -5.40 11.96
N VAL A 82 -44.80 -4.25 11.49
CA VAL A 82 -45.24 -2.90 11.91
C VAL A 82 -46.23 -2.27 10.91
N TRP A 83 -46.55 -2.95 9.81
CA TRP A 83 -47.30 -2.38 8.68
C TRP A 83 -48.83 -2.18 8.91
N TRP A 84 -49.36 -2.46 10.10
CA TRP A 84 -50.83 -2.44 10.32
C TRP A 84 -51.35 -1.43 11.36
N ARG A 85 -50.52 -0.61 12.05
CA ARG A 85 -51.04 0.25 13.15
C ARG A 85 -50.51 1.69 13.27
N GLY A 86 -49.91 2.28 12.23
CA GLY A 86 -49.16 3.55 12.40
C GLY A 86 -49.58 4.79 11.60
N ALA A 87 -50.82 4.86 11.08
CA ALA A 87 -51.23 5.86 10.07
C ALA A 87 -51.28 7.35 10.50
N LEU A 88 -50.75 7.75 11.67
CA LEU A 88 -50.76 9.16 12.13
C LEU A 88 -49.39 9.74 12.49
N ALA A 89 -48.28 9.00 12.38
CA ALA A 89 -46.93 9.49 12.72
C ALA A 89 -46.07 9.88 11.49
N ALA A 90 -46.69 10.13 10.33
CA ALA A 90 -45.97 10.31 9.06
C ALA A 90 -45.29 11.69 8.88
N ALA A 91 -45.80 12.77 9.50
CA ALA A 91 -45.29 14.13 9.25
C ALA A 91 -43.95 14.45 9.94
N ALA A 92 -43.76 14.00 11.20
CA ALA A 92 -42.54 14.28 11.96
C ALA A 92 -41.32 13.53 11.41
N VAL A 93 -41.53 12.33 10.84
CA VAL A 93 -40.47 11.51 10.26
C VAL A 93 -39.94 12.11 8.96
N PHE A 94 -40.76 12.74 8.13
CA PHE A 94 -40.29 13.43 6.93
C PHE A 94 -39.39 14.63 7.24
N VAL A 95 -39.70 15.40 8.29
CA VAL A 95 -38.87 16.54 8.73
C VAL A 95 -37.52 16.05 9.26
N ILE A 96 -37.51 14.96 10.03
CA ILE A 96 -36.28 14.38 10.57
C ILE A 96 -35.47 13.68 9.47
N ALA A 97 -36.09 12.95 8.55
CA ALA A 97 -35.41 12.31 7.42
C ALA A 97 -34.87 13.34 6.42
N PHE A 98 -35.62 14.41 6.14
CA PHE A 98 -35.15 15.54 5.32
C PHE A 98 -34.04 16.32 6.02
N GLY A 99 -34.15 16.49 7.34
CA GLY A 99 -33.09 17.03 8.19
C GLY A 99 -31.83 16.17 8.14
N ILE A 100 -31.93 14.86 8.32
CA ILE A 100 -30.80 13.92 8.24
C ILE A 100 -30.22 13.87 6.82
N TYR A 101 -31.04 13.90 5.76
CA TYR A 101 -30.57 13.97 4.38
C TYR A 101 -29.85 15.29 4.06
N ARG A 102 -30.24 16.40 4.72
CA ARG A 102 -29.60 17.71 4.58
C ARG A 102 -28.38 17.90 5.49
N LEU A 103 -28.35 17.27 6.66
CA LEU A 103 -27.32 17.48 7.69
C LEU A 103 -26.27 16.35 7.76
N LEU A 104 -26.58 15.11 7.37
CA LEU A 104 -25.64 14.00 7.36
C LEU A 104 -25.04 13.86 5.95
N PRO A 105 -23.75 14.19 5.76
CA PRO A 105 -23.18 14.13 4.44
C PRO A 105 -23.20 12.67 3.94
N PRO A 106 -23.51 12.42 2.64
CA PRO A 106 -23.44 11.09 2.07
C PRO A 106 -22.06 10.49 2.39
N SER A 107 -21.95 9.17 2.56
CA SER A 107 -20.69 8.42 2.76
C SER A 107 -19.55 8.84 1.80
N ALA A 108 -19.89 9.47 0.68
CA ALA A 108 -19.01 10.29 -0.14
C ALA A 108 -18.19 11.35 0.62
N ALA A 109 -18.52 11.78 1.83
CA ALA A 109 -17.71 12.73 2.61
C ALA A 109 -16.53 12.06 3.31
N LEU A 110 -16.68 10.82 3.77
CA LEU A 110 -15.57 10.01 4.30
C LEU A 110 -14.65 9.55 3.15
N TYR A 111 -15.22 9.26 1.98
CA TYR A 111 -14.44 8.99 0.78
C TYR A 111 -13.75 10.26 0.24
N ARG A 112 -14.44 11.41 0.23
CA ARG A 112 -13.86 12.71 -0.17
C ARG A 112 -12.77 13.18 0.79
N SER A 113 -12.84 12.89 2.08
CA SER A 113 -11.74 13.24 3.00
C SER A 113 -10.49 12.41 2.70
N ALA A 114 -10.64 11.11 2.41
CA ALA A 114 -9.53 10.27 1.94
C ALA A 114 -8.96 10.76 0.58
N GLY A 115 -9.84 11.15 -0.36
CA GLY A 115 -9.43 11.74 -1.63
C GLY A 115 -8.69 13.07 -1.48
N ARG A 116 -9.14 13.97 -0.58
CA ARG A 116 -8.44 15.24 -0.31
C ARG A 116 -7.05 15.03 0.29
N GLY A 117 -6.89 14.07 1.20
CA GLY A 117 -5.57 13.71 1.74
C GLY A 117 -4.61 13.23 0.64
N TRP A 118 -5.12 12.45 -0.31
CA TRP A 118 -4.34 11.96 -1.43
C TRP A 118 -3.88 13.05 -2.41
N VAL A 119 -4.74 14.04 -2.70
CA VAL A 119 -4.38 15.18 -3.58
C VAL A 119 -3.21 15.98 -3.00
N GLY A 120 -3.16 16.17 -1.68
CA GLY A 120 -2.02 16.82 -1.01
C GLY A 120 -0.71 16.05 -1.22
N VAL A 121 -0.75 14.72 -1.03
CA VAL A 121 0.42 13.84 -1.25
C VAL A 121 0.93 13.94 -2.70
N GLN A 122 0.02 13.96 -3.69
CA GLN A 122 0.41 14.12 -5.10
C GLN A 122 1.12 15.46 -5.35
N ALA A 123 0.58 16.55 -4.80
CA ALA A 123 1.15 17.89 -4.95
C ALA A 123 2.55 18.01 -4.33
N ASP A 124 2.81 17.33 -3.21
CA ASP A 124 4.13 17.34 -2.56
C ASP A 124 5.18 16.61 -3.42
N PHE A 125 4.84 15.46 -4.00
CA PHE A 125 5.73 14.78 -4.95
C PHE A 125 5.96 15.61 -6.23
N ASP A 126 4.93 16.26 -6.76
CA ASP A 126 5.07 17.14 -7.93
C ASP A 126 6.03 18.29 -7.66
N ARG A 127 5.93 18.91 -6.47
CA ARG A 127 6.83 19.99 -6.06
C ARG A 127 8.28 19.52 -5.99
N ALA A 128 8.55 18.41 -5.29
CA ALA A 128 9.89 17.85 -5.15
C ALA A 128 10.50 17.45 -6.51
N THR A 129 9.68 16.86 -7.38
CA THR A 129 10.13 16.43 -8.72
C THR A 129 10.44 17.61 -9.62
N ASN A 130 9.60 18.66 -9.59
CA ASN A 130 9.83 19.88 -10.37
C ASN A 130 11.09 20.62 -9.89
N GLU A 131 11.28 20.75 -8.58
CA GLU A 131 12.47 21.40 -8.01
C GLU A 131 13.76 20.68 -8.45
N LEU A 132 13.81 19.36 -8.27
CA LEU A 132 14.96 18.57 -8.69
C LEU A 132 15.15 18.57 -10.22
N GLY A 133 14.06 18.57 -10.98
CA GLY A 133 14.09 18.65 -12.44
C GLY A 133 14.68 19.97 -12.94
N LEU A 134 14.37 21.09 -12.29
CA LEU A 134 14.95 22.41 -12.61
C LEU A 134 16.46 22.44 -12.33
N ILE A 135 16.90 21.89 -11.19
CA ILE A 135 18.32 21.80 -10.85
C ILE A 135 19.06 20.94 -11.88
N LEU A 136 18.49 19.77 -12.22
CA LEU A 136 19.06 18.90 -13.23
C LEU A 136 19.12 19.56 -14.61
N ALA A 137 18.10 20.32 -14.99
CA ALA A 137 18.08 21.04 -16.26
C ALA A 137 19.21 22.09 -16.34
N ALA A 138 19.50 22.78 -15.24
CA ALA A 138 20.61 23.73 -15.15
C ALA A 138 21.98 23.05 -15.25
N GLU A 139 22.15 21.89 -14.60
CA GLU A 139 23.43 21.15 -14.58
C GLU A 139 23.58 20.14 -15.73
N ARG A 140 22.59 20.05 -16.63
CA ARG A 140 22.54 19.06 -17.73
C ARG A 140 23.78 19.10 -18.63
N GLY A 141 24.35 20.29 -18.83
CA GLY A 141 25.56 20.49 -19.64
C GLY A 141 26.82 19.83 -19.07
N ARG A 142 26.82 19.41 -17.80
CA ARG A 142 27.95 18.70 -17.17
C ARG A 142 27.90 17.19 -17.34
N LEU A 143 26.75 16.65 -17.76
CA LEU A 143 26.57 15.22 -17.96
C LEU A 143 26.98 14.81 -19.38
N ARG A 144 27.54 13.61 -19.52
CA ARG A 144 27.84 13.04 -20.84
C ARG A 144 26.54 12.79 -21.63
N PRO A 145 26.51 13.04 -22.95
CA PRO A 145 25.31 12.88 -23.77
C PRO A 145 24.69 11.48 -23.69
N GLU A 146 25.51 10.44 -23.58
CA GLU A 146 25.07 9.05 -23.48
C GLU A 146 24.34 8.79 -22.15
N THR A 147 24.82 9.37 -21.04
CA THR A 147 24.18 9.27 -19.73
C THR A 147 22.84 10.00 -19.73
N VAL A 148 22.76 11.17 -20.36
CA VAL A 148 21.53 11.95 -20.48
C VAL A 148 20.47 11.15 -21.26
N ALA A 149 20.84 10.52 -22.38
CA ALA A 149 19.91 9.73 -23.18
C ALA A 149 19.33 8.51 -22.42
N VAL A 150 20.17 7.81 -21.62
CA VAL A 150 19.70 6.70 -20.78
C VAL A 150 18.78 7.20 -19.68
N LEU A 151 19.14 8.32 -19.05
CA LEU A 151 18.32 8.93 -18.01
C LEU A 151 16.94 9.35 -18.52
N GLU A 152 16.87 10.03 -19.67
CA GLU A 152 15.62 10.44 -20.27
C GLU A 152 14.72 9.25 -20.61
N ARG A 153 15.28 8.16 -21.13
CA ARG A 153 14.53 6.94 -21.41
C ARG A 153 13.95 6.33 -20.14
N ASN A 154 14.75 6.21 -19.08
CA ASN A 154 14.28 5.66 -17.81
C ASN A 154 13.23 6.56 -17.13
N LEU A 155 13.44 7.88 -17.15
CA LEU A 155 12.47 8.83 -16.64
C LEU A 155 11.15 8.78 -17.40
N ALA A 156 11.18 8.64 -18.73
CA ALA A 156 9.96 8.53 -19.54
C ALA A 156 9.10 7.32 -19.14
N VAL A 157 9.72 6.18 -18.83
CA VAL A 157 9.00 4.98 -18.36
C VAL A 157 8.35 5.23 -17.00
N ILE A 158 9.10 5.82 -16.06
CA ILE A 158 8.58 6.13 -14.71
C ILE A 158 7.44 7.15 -14.81
N ASP A 159 7.56 8.15 -15.68
CA ASP A 159 6.55 9.19 -15.89
C ASP A 159 5.26 8.66 -16.50
N ALA A 160 5.36 7.73 -17.45
CA ALA A 160 4.20 7.05 -18.00
C ALA A 160 3.44 6.26 -16.91
N ALA A 161 4.15 5.50 -16.08
CA ALA A 161 3.55 4.72 -14.99
C ALA A 161 2.87 5.61 -13.94
N ILE A 162 3.49 6.75 -13.61
CA ILE A 162 2.91 7.75 -12.71
C ILE A 162 1.62 8.35 -13.31
N ALA A 163 1.64 8.73 -14.58
CA ALA A 163 0.49 9.32 -15.27
C ALA A 163 -0.70 8.34 -15.33
N GLU A 164 -0.43 7.07 -15.66
CA GLU A 164 -1.45 6.02 -15.69
C GLU A 164 -2.10 5.81 -14.32
N SER A 165 -1.27 5.71 -13.28
CA SER A 165 -1.73 5.56 -11.89
C SER A 165 -2.60 6.75 -11.45
N ARG A 166 -2.22 7.99 -11.81
CA ARG A 166 -3.01 9.20 -11.52
C ARG A 166 -4.36 9.18 -12.22
N ALA A 167 -4.39 8.84 -13.51
CA ALA A 167 -5.63 8.77 -14.28
C ALA A 167 -6.59 7.69 -13.76
N ALA A 168 -6.06 6.57 -13.27
CA ALA A 168 -6.85 5.54 -12.61
C ALA A 168 -7.38 6.00 -11.23
N LEU A 169 -6.54 6.66 -10.43
CA LEU A 169 -6.93 7.21 -9.12
C LEU A 169 -7.92 8.37 -9.21
N ALA A 170 -7.96 9.13 -10.31
CA ALA A 170 -8.99 10.13 -10.53
C ALA A 170 -10.39 9.50 -10.66
N ARG A 171 -10.46 8.25 -11.16
CA ARG A 171 -11.71 7.49 -11.30
C ARG A 171 -12.09 6.75 -10.02
N ASP A 172 -11.11 6.20 -9.29
CA ASP A 172 -11.32 5.53 -8.00
C ASP A 172 -10.29 5.98 -6.93
N PRO A 173 -10.50 7.14 -6.29
CA PRO A 173 -9.57 7.72 -5.32
C PRO A 173 -9.27 6.87 -4.07
N ALA A 174 -10.14 5.94 -3.67
CA ALA A 174 -9.92 5.10 -2.49
C ALA A 174 -9.17 3.81 -2.77
N ASN A 175 -8.89 3.50 -4.04
CA ASN A 175 -8.14 2.30 -4.40
C ASN A 175 -6.76 2.31 -3.72
N ALA A 176 -6.60 1.46 -2.70
CA ALA A 176 -5.38 1.43 -1.89
C ALA A 176 -4.17 0.94 -2.70
N GLU A 177 -4.40 0.06 -3.67
CA GLU A 177 -3.33 -0.53 -4.47
C GLU A 177 -2.75 0.47 -5.46
N LEU A 178 -3.61 1.21 -6.16
CA LEU A 178 -3.15 2.29 -7.06
C LEU A 178 -2.39 3.39 -6.30
N ARG A 179 -2.78 3.69 -5.05
CA ARG A 179 -2.04 4.63 -4.20
C ARG A 179 -0.65 4.13 -3.84
N ARG A 180 -0.49 2.82 -3.58
CA ARG A 180 0.82 2.20 -3.32
C ARG A 180 1.71 2.22 -4.57
N LEU A 181 1.16 1.86 -5.72
CA LEU A 181 1.88 1.89 -7.00
C LEU A 181 2.39 3.30 -7.34
N PHE A 182 1.53 4.32 -7.22
CA PHE A 182 1.94 5.71 -7.40
C PHE A 182 3.07 6.12 -6.45
N ALA A 183 2.95 5.79 -5.16
CA ALA A 183 3.94 6.16 -4.16
C ALA A 183 5.31 5.47 -4.40
N ALA A 184 5.30 4.22 -4.87
CA ALA A 184 6.52 3.52 -5.27
C ALA A 184 7.20 4.19 -6.46
N ALA A 185 6.46 4.44 -7.55
CA ALA A 185 6.99 5.07 -8.75
C ALA A 185 7.51 6.51 -8.49
N SER A 186 6.78 7.27 -7.67
CA SER A 186 7.15 8.66 -7.33
C SER A 186 8.42 8.73 -6.48
N ARG A 187 8.61 7.81 -5.52
CA ARG A 187 9.87 7.70 -4.75
C ARG A 187 11.04 7.36 -5.65
N GLN A 188 10.89 6.38 -6.54
CA GLN A 188 11.94 6.00 -7.48
C GLN A 188 12.34 7.18 -8.38
N LYS A 189 11.38 7.99 -8.84
CA LYS A 189 11.67 9.20 -9.62
C LYS A 189 12.52 10.20 -8.83
N VAL A 190 12.12 10.50 -7.60
CA VAL A 190 12.83 11.46 -6.73
C VAL A 190 14.25 10.96 -6.44
N GLU A 191 14.42 9.68 -6.09
CA GLU A 191 15.74 9.08 -5.82
C GLU A 191 16.66 9.17 -7.05
N LEU A 192 16.13 8.86 -8.24
CA LEU A 192 16.87 8.97 -9.49
C LEU A 192 17.30 10.42 -9.75
N LEU A 193 16.39 11.38 -9.63
CA LEU A 193 16.70 12.80 -9.81
C LEU A 193 17.75 13.29 -8.80
N GLN A 194 17.61 12.95 -7.51
CA GLN A 194 18.60 13.30 -6.49
C GLN A 194 19.99 12.69 -6.77
N TRP A 195 20.03 11.45 -7.24
CA TRP A 195 21.28 10.79 -7.61
C TRP A 195 21.96 11.48 -8.78
N VAL A 196 21.23 11.78 -9.85
CA VAL A 196 21.80 12.47 -11.02
C VAL A 196 22.23 13.89 -10.67
N THR A 197 21.43 14.64 -9.91
CA THR A 197 21.79 15.99 -9.49
C THR A 197 23.08 16.00 -8.67
N ARG A 198 23.31 15.01 -7.80
CA ARG A 198 24.58 14.88 -7.06
C ARG A 198 25.77 14.57 -7.99
N LEU A 199 25.58 13.69 -8.96
CA LEU A 199 26.62 13.38 -9.96
C LEU A 199 26.95 14.56 -10.86
N ALA A 200 25.96 15.38 -11.20
CA ALA A 200 26.17 16.57 -12.00
C ALA A 200 26.86 17.68 -11.20
N ALA A 201 26.65 17.74 -9.88
CA ALA A 201 27.28 18.71 -8.99
C ALA A 201 28.77 18.40 -8.69
N SER A 202 29.16 17.11 -8.67
CA SER A 202 30.56 16.68 -8.55
C SER A 202 31.42 17.02 -9.77
#